data_AF-A0A0N4VYD8-F1
#
_entry.id   AF-A0A0N4VYD8-F1
#
_cell.length_a   1.000
_cell.length_b   1.000
_cell.length_c   1.000
_cell.angle_alpha   90.00
_cell.angle_beta   90.00
_cell.angle_gamma   90.00
#
_symmetry.space_group_name_H-M   'P 1'
#
loop_
_entity.id
_entity.type
_entity.pdbx_description
1 polymer ?
#
loop_
_entity_poly.entity_id
_entity_poly.type
_entity_poly.pdbx_seq_one_letter_code
_entity_poly.pdbx_strand_id
1 'polypeptide(L)'
;MEQFQAEFVEVKRKRVFDFDSHPRRKIALQFLYYGWEFEGLVQQTTSENTVEKHLMDALLKTKLITSEKDCDFSRCGRTDKGVSAFKQVAAVVVRSSDIDGAFVFWPESTDKSVIESYPKKEELSYLKMLNGVLPRNISVIAISIFVFFFSGDCIEPLILLFCS
;
A
#
# COMPACT_ATOMS: atom_id res chain seq x y z
N MET A 1 -44.15 -35.61 -16.01
CA MET A 1 -42.86 -35.02 -16.42
C MET A 1 -42.88 -33.58 -15.95
N GLU A 2 -42.32 -33.32 -14.76
CA GLU A 2 -42.22 -31.96 -14.22
C GLU A 2 -41.05 -31.24 -14.89
N GLN A 3 -41.31 -30.04 -15.39
CA GLN A 3 -40.33 -29.18 -16.03
C GLN A 3 -39.56 -28.41 -14.95
N PHE A 4 -38.25 -28.58 -14.92
CA PHE A 4 -37.34 -27.83 -14.07
C PHE A 4 -36.92 -26.55 -14.80
N GLN A 5 -37.39 -25.38 -14.34
CA GLN A 5 -36.90 -24.09 -14.84
C GLN A 5 -35.60 -23.75 -14.11
N ALA A 6 -34.48 -23.75 -14.85
CA ALA A 6 -33.23 -23.21 -14.36
C ALA A 6 -33.25 -21.68 -14.43
N GLU A 7 -33.19 -21.04 -13.27
CA GLU A 7 -33.05 -19.59 -13.13
C GLU A 7 -31.60 -19.19 -13.45
N PHE A 8 -31.42 -18.39 -14.51
CA PHE A 8 -30.11 -17.87 -14.90
C PHE A 8 -29.70 -16.73 -13.95
N VAL A 9 -28.73 -17.00 -13.08
CA VAL A 9 -28.08 -15.97 -12.26
C VAL A 9 -27.08 -15.20 -13.13
N GLU A 10 -27.35 -13.93 -13.43
CA GLU A 10 -26.36 -13.03 -14.05
C GLU A 10 -25.18 -12.81 -13.09
N VAL A 11 -24.07 -13.50 -13.35
CA VAL A 11 -22.82 -13.25 -12.66
C VAL A 11 -22.29 -11.90 -13.13
N LYS A 12 -22.53 -10.84 -12.34
CA LYS A 12 -21.94 -9.51 -12.55
C LYS A 12 -20.43 -9.65 -12.69
N ARG A 13 -19.91 -9.48 -13.92
CA ARG A 13 -18.47 -9.46 -14.18
C ARG A 13 -17.85 -8.38 -13.29
N LYS A 14 -16.93 -8.77 -12.40
CA LYS A 14 -16.17 -7.82 -11.58
C LYS A 14 -15.43 -6.88 -12.54
N ARG A 15 -15.76 -5.59 -12.50
CA ARG A 15 -15.04 -4.58 -13.29
C ARG A 15 -13.58 -4.63 -12.88
N VAL A 16 -12.69 -4.77 -13.86
CA VAL A 16 -11.25 -4.67 -13.63
C VAL A 16 -10.98 -3.26 -13.12
N PHE A 17 -10.21 -3.16 -12.04
CA PHE A 17 -9.84 -1.86 -11.49
C PHE A 17 -8.66 -1.34 -12.31
N ASP A 18 -8.85 -0.18 -12.91
CA ASP A 18 -7.82 0.48 -13.69
C ASP A 18 -6.98 1.40 -12.80
N PHE A 19 -5.68 1.09 -12.71
CA PHE A 19 -4.73 1.83 -11.89
C PHE A 19 -4.22 3.09 -12.59
N ASP A 20 -4.18 3.10 -13.92
CA ASP A 20 -3.60 4.21 -14.68
C ASP A 20 -4.57 5.40 -14.80
N SER A 21 -5.86 5.18 -14.53
CA SER A 21 -6.83 6.26 -14.35
C SER A 21 -6.77 6.93 -12.98
N HIS A 22 -5.77 6.64 -12.15
CA HIS A 22 -5.61 7.25 -10.83
C HIS A 22 -4.22 7.89 -10.68
N PRO A 23 -4.15 9.05 -10.01
CA PRO A 23 -2.86 9.62 -9.64
C PRO A 23 -2.14 8.73 -8.64
N ARG A 24 -0.82 8.91 -8.51
CA ARG A 24 0.05 8.20 -7.57
C ARG A 24 0.79 9.20 -6.69
N ARG A 25 1.20 8.75 -5.50
CA ARG A 25 1.97 9.54 -4.54
C ARG A 25 2.92 8.64 -3.76
N LYS A 26 4.12 9.14 -3.45
CA LYS A 26 5.04 8.52 -2.50
C LYS A 26 4.64 8.86 -1.08
N ILE A 27 4.46 7.86 -0.23
CA ILE A 27 4.15 8.03 1.19
C ILE A 27 5.13 7.26 2.07
N ALA A 28 5.26 7.68 3.32
CA ALA A 28 5.85 6.87 4.38
C ALA A 28 4.75 6.29 5.27
N LEU A 29 4.80 4.99 5.49
CA LEU A 29 3.99 4.25 6.44
C LEU A 29 4.81 4.03 7.70
N GLN A 30 4.32 4.53 8.83
CA GLN A 30 4.83 4.13 10.14
C GLN A 30 3.95 3.03 10.70
N PHE A 31 4.55 1.94 11.16
CA PHE A 31 3.84 0.78 11.65
C PHE A 31 4.55 0.13 12.84
N LEU A 32 3.80 -0.74 13.51
CA LEU A 32 4.28 -1.61 14.59
C LEU A 32 3.83 -3.03 14.33
N TYR A 33 4.51 -3.98 14.97
CA TYR A 33 4.08 -5.37 14.97
C TYR A 33 4.62 -6.14 16.18
N TYR A 34 3.86 -7.15 16.59
CA TYR A 34 4.28 -8.14 17.57
C TYR A 34 4.96 -9.31 16.87
N GLY A 35 6.27 -9.42 17.03
CA GLY A 35 7.12 -10.31 16.23
C GLY A 35 7.01 -11.80 16.54
N TRP A 36 6.40 -12.19 17.66
CA TRP A 36 6.37 -13.59 18.12
C TRP A 36 5.70 -14.55 17.12
N GLU A 37 4.85 -14.02 16.23
CA GLU A 37 4.13 -14.77 15.20
C GLU A 37 4.76 -14.66 13.81
N PHE A 38 5.86 -13.91 13.64
CA PHE A 38 6.44 -13.60 12.33
C PHE A 38 7.90 -14.02 12.20
N GLU A 39 8.31 -14.36 10.98
CA GLU A 39 9.66 -14.81 10.63
C GLU A 39 10.62 -13.66 10.32
N GLY A 40 10.38 -12.52 10.95
CA GLY A 40 11.13 -11.27 10.78
C GLY A 40 10.40 -10.28 9.87
N LEU A 41 11.03 -9.12 9.68
CA LEU A 41 10.45 -8.05 8.87
C LEU A 41 10.54 -8.34 7.37
N VAL A 42 11.72 -8.77 6.92
CA VAL A 42 12.08 -8.85 5.49
C VAL A 42 11.40 -10.03 4.82
N GLN A 43 10.78 -9.79 3.65
CA GLN A 43 10.22 -10.85 2.82
C GLN A 43 11.27 -11.90 2.42
N GLN A 44 10.89 -13.17 2.51
CA GLN A 44 11.74 -14.32 2.24
C GLN A 44 11.13 -15.18 1.12
N THR A 45 11.97 -15.90 0.37
CA THR A 45 11.49 -16.83 -0.66
C THR A 45 10.95 -18.14 -0.08
N THR A 46 11.37 -18.48 1.14
CA THR A 46 11.03 -19.72 1.83
C THR A 46 9.78 -19.61 2.70
N SER A 47 9.29 -18.39 2.96
CA SER A 47 8.19 -18.14 3.88
C SER A 47 7.40 -16.89 3.51
N GLU A 48 6.08 -17.03 3.53
CA GLU A 48 5.15 -15.92 3.37
C GLU A 48 4.84 -15.23 4.70
N ASN A 49 5.31 -15.78 5.83
CA ASN A 49 4.96 -15.29 7.16
C ASN A 49 5.93 -14.21 7.68
N THR A 50 6.16 -13.20 6.85
CA THR A 50 7.00 -12.04 7.16
C THR A 50 6.15 -10.78 7.22
N VAL A 51 6.54 -9.81 8.03
CA VAL A 51 5.74 -8.60 8.24
C VAL A 51 5.55 -7.83 6.92
N GLU A 52 6.59 -7.75 6.09
CA GLU A 52 6.48 -7.10 4.78
C GLU A 52 5.56 -7.83 3.83
N LYS A 53 5.57 -9.16 3.82
CA LYS A 53 4.66 -9.89 2.95
C LYS A 53 3.20 -9.57 3.29
N HIS A 54 2.87 -9.56 4.58
CA HIS A 54 1.54 -9.12 5.05
C HIS A 54 1.23 -7.67 4.66
N LEU A 55 2.21 -6.77 4.72
CA LEU A 55 2.04 -5.38 4.31
C LEU A 55 1.82 -5.23 2.79
N MET A 56 2.57 -5.97 1.98
CA MET A 56 2.43 -6.02 0.53
C MET A 56 1.08 -6.59 0.11
N ASP A 57 0.67 -7.69 0.72
CA ASP A 57 -0.61 -8.32 0.46
C ASP A 57 -1.77 -7.38 0.85
N ALA A 58 -1.62 -6.62 1.94
CA ALA A 58 -2.56 -5.59 2.33
C ALA A 58 -2.65 -4.45 1.29
N LEU A 59 -1.51 -3.97 0.78
CA LEU A 59 -1.46 -2.93 -0.26
C LEU A 59 -2.10 -3.41 -1.57
N LEU A 60 -1.85 -4.65 -1.99
CA LEU A 60 -2.45 -5.26 -3.17
C LEU A 60 -3.97 -5.47 -2.99
N LYS A 61 -4.39 -6.02 -1.84
CA LYS A 61 -5.80 -6.32 -1.53
C LYS A 61 -6.64 -5.06 -1.46
N THR A 62 -6.08 -3.96 -0.95
CA THR A 62 -6.72 -2.64 -0.90
C THR A 62 -6.65 -1.88 -2.23
N LYS A 63 -5.99 -2.46 -3.24
CA LYS A 63 -5.74 -1.86 -4.56
C LYS A 63 -5.02 -0.52 -4.44
N LEU A 64 -4.09 -0.41 -3.50
CA LEU A 64 -3.22 0.76 -3.39
C LEU A 64 -2.03 0.68 -4.34
N ILE A 65 -1.59 -0.54 -4.65
CA ILE A 65 -0.50 -0.82 -5.59
C ILE A 65 -0.97 -1.87 -6.61
N THR A 66 -0.36 -1.85 -7.79
CA THR A 66 -0.62 -2.82 -8.88
C THR A 66 0.16 -4.12 -8.69
N SER A 67 1.43 -4.01 -8.31
CA SER A 67 2.34 -5.13 -8.06
C SER A 67 3.43 -4.75 -7.06
N GLU A 68 4.06 -5.74 -6.42
CA GLU A 68 5.19 -5.50 -5.49
C GLU A 68 6.37 -4.79 -6.18
N LYS A 69 6.53 -4.96 -7.51
CA LYS A 69 7.62 -4.34 -8.29
C LYS A 69 7.35 -2.89 -8.68
N ASP A 70 6.08 -2.50 -8.80
CA ASP A 70 5.65 -1.17 -9.28
C ASP A 70 5.20 -0.28 -8.11
N CYS A 71 5.87 -0.37 -6.97
CA CYS A 71 5.55 0.41 -5.79
C CYS A 71 6.76 1.06 -5.09
N ASP A 72 7.96 0.91 -5.67
CA ASP A 72 9.20 1.51 -5.16
C ASP A 72 9.36 1.31 -3.64
N PHE A 73 9.15 0.08 -3.17
CA PHE A 73 9.10 -0.18 -1.73
C PHE A 73 10.48 -0.13 -1.09
N SER A 74 10.61 0.63 -0.01
CA SER A 74 11.81 0.67 0.82
C SER A 74 11.48 0.71 2.31
N ARG A 75 12.44 0.35 3.15
CA ARG A 75 12.25 0.09 4.59
C ARG A 75 13.37 0.71 5.42
N CYS A 76 13.06 1.10 6.65
CA CYS A 76 14.05 1.60 7.61
C CYS A 76 14.58 0.46 8.49
N GLY A 77 15.37 -0.44 7.92
CA GLY A 77 16.09 -1.46 8.68
C GLY A 77 15.48 -2.86 8.64
N ARG A 78 16.02 -3.75 9.48
CA ARG A 78 15.74 -5.20 9.49
C ARG A 78 15.46 -5.65 10.92
N THR A 79 14.68 -6.70 11.06
CA THR A 79 14.49 -7.42 12.32
C THR A 79 14.50 -8.92 12.07
N ASP A 80 15.01 -9.66 13.04
CA ASP A 80 15.06 -11.12 12.99
C ASP A 80 13.72 -11.74 13.43
N LYS A 81 13.59 -13.05 13.21
CA LYS A 81 12.42 -13.84 13.62
C LYS A 81 12.10 -13.65 15.11
N GLY A 82 10.83 -13.46 15.43
CA GLY A 82 10.38 -13.27 16.82
C GLY A 82 10.54 -11.85 17.37
N VAL A 83 11.30 -10.97 16.71
CA VAL A 83 11.58 -9.62 17.21
C VAL A 83 10.38 -8.71 16.96
N SER A 84 9.86 -8.09 18.02
CA SER A 84 8.82 -7.06 17.92
C SER A 84 9.44 -5.70 17.64
N ALA A 85 8.73 -4.84 16.91
CA ALA A 85 9.19 -3.49 16.64
C ALA A 85 8.04 -2.48 16.76
N PHE A 86 8.40 -1.31 17.26
CA PHE A 86 7.54 -0.13 17.32
C PHE A 86 8.19 0.98 16.49
N LYS A 87 7.39 1.78 15.78
CA LYS A 87 7.85 2.85 14.88
C LYS A 87 8.71 2.38 13.69
N GLN A 88 8.48 1.19 13.16
CA GLN A 88 9.10 0.84 11.87
C GLN A 88 8.52 1.72 10.77
N VAL A 89 9.34 2.12 9.79
CA VAL A 89 8.94 2.96 8.66
C VAL A 89 9.24 2.23 7.35
N ALA A 90 8.28 2.29 6.44
CA ALA A 90 8.45 1.90 5.04
C ALA A 90 7.98 3.02 4.12
N ALA A 91 8.67 3.24 3.01
CA ALA A 91 8.23 4.16 1.97
C ALA A 91 7.69 3.37 0.79
N VAL A 92 6.57 3.84 0.22
CA VAL A 92 5.89 3.15 -0.88
C VAL A 92 5.16 4.16 -1.77
N VAL A 93 5.15 3.90 -3.08
CA VAL A 93 4.31 4.61 -4.05
C VAL A 93 2.95 3.93 -4.07
N VAL A 94 1.90 4.68 -3.78
CA VAL A 94 0.51 4.21 -3.78
C VAL A 94 -0.34 5.09 -4.68
N ARG A 95 -1.49 4.56 -5.10
CA ARG A 95 -2.51 5.39 -5.73
C ARG A 95 -3.06 6.42 -4.76
N SER A 96 -3.36 7.59 -5.27
CA SER A 96 -4.05 8.69 -4.60
C SER A 96 -5.40 8.94 -5.26
N SER A 97 -6.25 9.72 -4.59
CA SER A 97 -7.47 10.28 -5.18
C SER A 97 -7.48 11.82 -5.17
N ASP A 98 -6.44 12.42 -4.64
CA ASP A 98 -6.28 13.85 -4.49
C ASP A 98 -5.35 14.37 -5.58
N ILE A 99 -5.91 15.04 -6.59
CA ILE A 99 -5.18 15.55 -7.75
C ILE A 99 -4.35 16.81 -7.44
N ASP A 100 -4.77 17.59 -6.45
CA ASP A 100 -4.18 18.90 -6.15
C ASP A 100 -3.17 18.84 -5.00
N GLY A 101 -3.07 17.69 -4.31
CA GLY A 101 -2.20 17.59 -3.16
C GLY A 101 -0.73 17.43 -3.51
N ALA A 102 0.10 17.60 -2.48
CA ALA A 102 1.54 17.66 -2.63
C ALA A 102 2.13 16.36 -3.22
N PHE A 103 3.09 16.52 -4.13
CA PHE A 103 3.89 15.43 -4.71
C PHE A 103 3.08 14.32 -5.40
N VAL A 104 1.92 14.68 -5.92
CA VAL A 104 1.10 13.80 -6.75
C VAL A 104 1.65 13.81 -8.17
N PHE A 105 1.71 12.64 -8.77
CA PHE A 105 2.10 12.48 -10.16
C PHE A 105 1.21 11.46 -10.85
N TRP A 106 1.17 11.53 -12.18
CA TRP A 106 0.43 10.59 -13.01
C TRP A 106 1.41 9.64 -13.71
N PRO A 107 1.04 8.37 -13.94
CA PRO A 107 1.77 7.50 -14.84
C PRO A 107 1.91 8.14 -16.23
N GLU A 108 3.04 7.93 -16.90
CA GLU A 108 3.27 8.42 -18.26
C GLU A 108 2.29 7.82 -19.28
N SER A 109 1.75 6.63 -18.98
CA SER A 109 0.73 5.94 -19.77
C SER A 109 -0.65 6.59 -19.70
N THR A 110 -0.90 7.51 -18.77
CA THR A 110 -2.23 8.09 -18.56
C THR A 110 -2.54 9.14 -19.63
N ASP A 111 -3.66 8.93 -20.33
CA ASP A 111 -4.19 9.91 -21.29
C ASP A 111 -4.57 11.24 -20.61
N LYS A 112 -4.25 12.36 -21.26
CA LYS A 112 -4.58 13.70 -20.75
C LYS A 112 -6.06 13.92 -20.49
N SER A 113 -6.93 13.31 -21.31
CA SER A 113 -8.39 13.38 -21.15
C SER A 113 -8.87 12.77 -19.83
N VAL A 114 -8.18 11.74 -19.32
CA VAL A 114 -8.48 11.12 -18.03
C VAL A 114 -8.06 12.03 -16.88
N ILE A 115 -6.90 12.68 -17.00
CA ILE A 115 -6.40 13.63 -16.00
C ILE A 115 -7.36 14.82 -15.89
N GLU A 116 -7.76 15.41 -17.02
CA GLU A 116 -8.66 16.58 -17.08
C GLU A 116 -10.08 16.29 -16.58
N SER A 117 -10.56 15.05 -16.76
CA SER A 117 -11.90 14.63 -16.32
C SER A 117 -11.93 13.98 -14.93
N TYR A 118 -10.78 13.89 -14.24
CA TYR A 118 -10.70 13.20 -12.96
C TYR A 118 -11.52 13.94 -11.88
N PRO A 119 -12.43 13.25 -11.18
CA PRO A 119 -13.27 13.90 -10.18
C PRO A 119 -12.46 14.32 -8.95
N LYS A 120 -12.60 15.58 -8.54
CA LYS A 120 -12.01 16.07 -7.30
C LYS A 120 -12.64 15.37 -6.09
N LYS A 121 -11.81 14.70 -5.29
CA LYS A 121 -12.22 13.90 -4.12
C LYS A 121 -11.27 14.18 -2.96
N GLU A 122 -11.75 13.91 -1.74
CA GLU A 122 -10.87 13.82 -0.58
C GLU A 122 -9.94 12.61 -0.70
N GLU A 123 -8.77 12.72 -0.08
CA GLU A 123 -7.75 11.68 -0.15
C GLU A 123 -8.21 10.36 0.49
N LEU A 124 -7.66 9.25 -0.01
CA LEU A 124 -7.92 7.92 0.51
C LEU A 124 -7.51 7.82 1.98
N SER A 125 -8.39 7.24 2.80
CA SER A 125 -8.09 6.94 4.19
C SER A 125 -7.21 5.68 4.31
N TYR A 126 -5.95 5.78 3.86
CA TYR A 126 -4.96 4.69 3.82
C TYR A 126 -4.87 3.91 5.14
N LEU A 127 -4.84 4.59 6.30
CA LEU A 127 -4.81 3.96 7.62
C LEU A 127 -5.97 2.98 7.82
N LYS A 128 -7.19 3.41 7.54
CA LYS A 128 -8.39 2.56 7.67
C LYS A 128 -8.37 1.41 6.66
N MET A 129 -7.92 1.67 5.43
CA MET A 129 -7.84 0.65 4.39
C MET A 129 -6.86 -0.45 4.78
N LEU A 130 -5.64 -0.09 5.19
CA LEU A 130 -4.59 -1.03 5.55
C LEU A 130 -4.91 -1.78 6.84
N ASN A 131 -5.27 -1.09 7.92
CA ASN A 131 -5.60 -1.74 9.18
C ASN A 131 -6.89 -2.58 9.11
N GLY A 132 -7.75 -2.33 8.12
CA GLY A 132 -8.93 -3.16 7.86
C GLY A 132 -8.62 -4.53 7.23
N VAL A 133 -7.43 -4.71 6.66
CA VAL A 133 -7.02 -5.96 6.01
C VAL A 133 -5.81 -6.64 6.66
N LEU A 134 -5.00 -5.89 7.41
CA LEU A 134 -3.82 -6.41 8.09
C LEU A 134 -4.19 -7.37 9.22
N PRO A 135 -3.31 -8.34 9.54
CA PRO A 135 -3.44 -9.16 10.74
C PRO A 135 -3.47 -8.28 12.00
N ARG A 136 -4.17 -8.71 13.05
CA ARG A 136 -4.29 -7.96 14.31
C ARG A 136 -2.95 -7.58 14.95
N ASN A 137 -1.91 -8.37 14.69
CA ASN A 137 -0.58 -8.19 15.26
C ASN A 137 0.32 -7.25 14.45
N ILE A 138 -0.19 -6.65 13.36
CA ILE A 138 0.49 -5.63 12.57
C ILE A 138 -0.46 -4.43 12.50
N SER A 139 0.04 -3.23 12.74
CA SER A 139 -0.78 -2.02 12.66
C SER A 139 0.00 -0.85 12.11
N VAL A 140 -0.58 -0.18 11.11
CA VAL A 140 -0.11 1.10 10.61
C VAL A 140 -0.64 2.18 11.53
N ILE A 141 0.26 2.98 12.10
CA ILE A 141 -0.07 3.97 13.12
C ILE A 141 -0.12 5.39 12.56
N ALA A 142 0.70 5.68 11.56
CA ALA A 142 0.77 7.01 10.95
C ALA A 142 1.22 6.95 9.50
N ILE A 143 0.89 8.00 8.76
CA ILE A 143 1.28 8.18 7.36
C ILE A 143 1.77 9.61 7.19
N SER A 144 2.81 9.77 6.38
CA SER A 144 3.34 11.10 6.05
C SER A 144 3.60 11.22 4.55
N ILE A 145 3.33 12.43 4.03
CA ILE A 145 3.55 12.83 2.65
C ILE A 145 4.79 13.72 2.64
N PHE A 146 5.87 13.28 2.03
CA PHE A 146 7.08 14.10 1.90
C PHE A 146 7.96 13.65 0.73
N VAL A 147 8.85 14.55 0.31
CA VAL A 147 9.92 14.25 -0.63
C VAL A 147 10.99 13.47 0.13
N PHE A 148 11.09 12.17 -0.15
CA PHE A 148 12.31 11.45 0.20
C PHE A 148 13.38 11.80 -0.82
N PHE A 149 14.50 12.35 -0.34
CA PHE A 149 15.75 12.31 -1.08
C PHE A 149 16.47 11.02 -0.66
N PHE A 150 16.54 10.04 -1.56
CA PHE A 150 17.34 8.84 -1.34
C PHE A 150 18.78 9.12 -1.74
N SER A 151 19.71 8.91 -0.80
CA SER A 151 21.12 8.66 -1.11
C SER A 151 21.42 7.21 -0.74
N GLY A 152 21.35 6.31 -1.71
CA GLY A 152 21.58 4.86 -1.54
C GLY A 152 20.36 4.05 -1.08
N ASP A 153 20.56 2.74 -0.86
CA ASP A 153 19.54 1.75 -0.39
C ASP A 153 19.02 2.01 1.04
N CYS A 154 19.52 3.06 1.69
CA CYS A 154 19.10 3.49 3.01
C CYS A 154 18.22 4.72 2.90
N ILE A 155 17.09 4.68 3.59
CA ILE A 155 16.28 5.86 3.86
C ILE A 155 17.10 6.79 4.78
N GLU A 156 17.83 7.75 4.20
CA GLU A 156 18.46 8.80 4.98
C GLU A 156 17.38 9.76 5.52
N PRO A 157 17.46 10.17 6.80
CA PRO A 157 16.32 10.71 7.49
C PRO A 157 16.13 12.20 7.19
N LEU A 158 15.25 12.50 6.24
CA LEU A 158 14.32 13.63 6.44
C LEU A 158 13.14 13.25 7.36
N ILE A 159 13.16 12.02 7.93
CA ILE A 159 12.24 11.54 8.97
C ILE A 159 12.58 12.10 10.37
N LEU A 160 13.77 12.70 10.56
CA LEU A 160 14.15 13.27 11.87
C LEU A 160 13.27 14.45 12.32
N LEU A 161 12.45 15.03 11.43
CA LEU A 161 11.46 16.05 11.82
C LEU A 161 10.17 15.48 12.43
N PHE A 162 9.94 14.16 12.39
CA PHE A 162 8.73 13.53 12.96
C PHE A 162 9.00 12.53 14.10
N CYS A 163 10.27 12.38 14.51
CA CYS A 163 10.65 11.49 15.63
C CYS A 163 11.26 12.22 16.84
N SER A 164 11.12 13.55 16.90
CA SER A 164 11.49 14.36 18.08
C SER A 164 10.26 14.71 18.90
#